data_AF-W0DRN7-F1
#
_entry.id   AF-W0DRN7-F1
#
_cell.length_a   1.000
_cell.length_b   1.000
_cell.length_c   1.000
_cell.angle_alpha   90.00
_cell.angle_beta   90.00
_cell.angle_gamma   90.00
#
_symmetry.space_group_name_H-M   'P 1'
#
loop_
_entity.id
_entity.type
_entity.pdbx_description
1 polymer ?
#
loop_
_entity_poly.entity_id
_entity_poly.type
_entity_poly.pdbx_seq_one_letter_code
_entity_poly.pdbx_strand_id
1 'polypeptide(L)'
;MKHLKTLLLVPMLLLVWGAQAVASEVQTRGGAFYVYLSPAVEFSEVLERLYTEIEAQSWEVLRVQDIDDGLREHYGIDIENKVIYACRSKYLAEAIKENPNVTLLVPCRIAIYRVDYAGRAAGPGAEGGKIVIGVTNPIHEADLLGIEERETIKVVADELRSMLEGVAEFYH
;
A
#
# COMPACT_ATOMS: atom_id res chain seq x y z
N MET A 1 -33.87 64.18 14.21
CA MET A 1 -33.82 62.72 14.39
C MET A 1 -32.46 62.26 13.87
N LYS A 2 -31.40 62.36 14.68
CA LYS A 2 -30.78 61.27 15.46
C LYS A 2 -30.41 60.04 14.61
N HIS A 3 -29.10 59.95 14.38
CA HIS A 3 -28.26 58.85 13.88
C HIS A 3 -28.85 57.43 13.97
N LEU A 4 -28.67 56.62 12.91
CA LEU A 4 -28.35 55.20 13.09
C LEU A 4 -27.61 54.59 11.89
N LYS A 5 -26.29 54.58 12.03
CA LYS A 5 -25.36 53.46 11.78
C LYS A 5 -25.47 52.69 10.46
N THR A 6 -24.50 52.99 9.60
CA THR A 6 -23.53 52.03 9.02
C THR A 6 -23.75 50.59 9.50
N LEU A 7 -24.28 49.73 8.65
CA LEU A 7 -24.22 48.29 8.82
C LEU A 7 -23.26 47.74 7.78
N LEU A 8 -22.11 47.29 8.27
CA LEU A 8 -21.06 46.60 7.55
C LEU A 8 -21.63 45.46 6.70
N LEU A 9 -21.24 45.43 5.44
CA LEU A 9 -21.58 44.40 4.46
C LEU A 9 -20.37 43.47 4.28
N VAL A 10 -20.10 42.61 5.27
CA VAL A 10 -19.17 41.46 5.22
C VAL A 10 -19.71 40.50 6.29
N PRO A 11 -20.01 39.20 6.05
CA PRO A 11 -19.02 38.26 5.51
C PRO A 11 -19.57 37.09 4.67
N MET A 12 -18.73 36.55 3.80
CA MET A 12 -18.46 35.11 3.61
C MET A 12 -17.95 34.93 2.18
N LEU A 13 -16.64 35.14 2.03
CA LEU A 13 -15.89 34.26 1.15
C LEU A 13 -16.19 32.83 1.62
N LEU A 14 -17.07 32.14 0.90
CA LEU A 14 -17.05 30.69 0.82
C LEU A 14 -15.78 30.31 0.08
N LEU A 15 -14.63 30.45 0.76
CA LEU A 15 -13.49 29.59 0.54
C LEU A 15 -13.95 28.20 1.02
N VAL A 16 -14.72 27.53 0.16
CA VAL A 16 -14.72 26.08 0.14
C VAL A 16 -13.31 25.73 -0.32
N TRP A 17 -12.38 25.68 0.64
CA TRP A 17 -11.21 24.85 0.53
C TRP A 17 -11.76 23.45 0.31
N GLY A 18 -11.86 23.06 -0.96
CA GLY A 18 -12.00 21.68 -1.34
C GLY A 18 -10.78 20.97 -0.80
N ALA A 19 -10.93 20.34 0.37
CA ALA A 19 -10.07 19.26 0.79
C ALA A 19 -10.33 18.09 -0.17
N GLN A 20 -9.84 18.17 -1.41
CA GLN A 20 -9.60 16.97 -2.16
C GLN A 20 -8.30 16.39 -1.60
N ALA A 21 -8.48 15.34 -0.81
CA ALA A 21 -7.42 14.62 -0.13
C ALA A 21 -6.45 14.03 -1.16
N VAL A 22 -5.38 14.76 -1.46
CA VAL A 22 -4.24 14.23 -2.20
C VAL A 22 -3.33 13.57 -1.18
N ALA A 23 -3.22 12.25 -1.25
CA ALA A 23 -2.03 11.52 -0.84
C ALA A 23 -2.15 10.06 -1.30
N SER A 24 -1.91 9.80 -2.58
CA SER A 24 -1.50 8.47 -3.06
C SER A 24 0.00 8.22 -2.79
N GLU A 25 0.75 9.21 -2.28
CA GLU A 25 2.20 9.07 -2.03
C GLU A 25 2.55 7.85 -1.15
N VAL A 26 3.70 7.24 -1.45
CA VAL A 26 4.23 6.12 -0.68
C VAL A 26 4.69 6.58 0.71
N GLN A 27 4.04 6.06 1.73
CA GLN A 27 4.35 6.35 3.13
C GLN A 27 5.24 5.26 3.71
N THR A 28 6.22 5.66 4.53
CA THR A 28 7.04 4.70 5.29
C THR A 28 6.61 4.70 6.75
N ARG A 29 6.18 3.54 7.26
CA ARG A 29 5.74 3.39 8.66
C ARG A 29 6.11 2.01 9.19
N GLY A 30 6.67 1.95 10.40
CA GLY A 30 6.92 0.67 11.09
C GLY A 30 7.78 -0.33 10.30
N GLY A 31 8.73 0.17 9.48
CA GLY A 31 9.56 -0.70 8.66
C GLY A 31 8.89 -1.25 7.40
N ALA A 32 7.80 -0.62 6.94
CA ALA A 32 7.09 -0.99 5.71
C ALA A 32 6.77 0.25 4.87
N PHE A 33 6.53 0.02 3.57
CA PHE A 33 6.01 1.00 2.63
C PHE A 33 4.51 0.77 2.41
N TYR A 34 3.75 1.86 2.33
CA TYR A 34 2.29 1.84 2.18
C TYR A 34 1.82 2.84 1.14
N VAL A 35 0.80 2.44 0.38
CA VAL A 35 -0.03 3.33 -0.43
C VAL A 35 -1.47 3.22 0.04
N TYR A 36 -2.14 4.36 0.07
CA TYR A 36 -3.51 4.49 0.53
C TYR A 36 -4.36 5.07 -0.61
N LEU A 37 -5.26 4.25 -1.14
CA LEU A 37 -6.12 4.62 -2.25
C LEU A 37 -7.55 4.92 -1.79
N SER A 38 -8.26 5.68 -2.60
CA SER A 38 -9.68 5.97 -2.41
C SER A 38 -10.49 4.67 -2.32
N PRO A 39 -11.49 4.58 -1.42
CA PRO A 39 -12.36 3.41 -1.35
C PRO A 39 -13.30 3.30 -2.55
N ALA A 40 -13.38 4.35 -3.39
CA ALA A 40 -14.18 4.39 -4.61
C ALA A 40 -13.53 3.70 -5.81
N VAL A 41 -12.25 3.31 -5.71
CA VAL A 41 -11.59 2.49 -6.74
C VAL A 41 -11.98 1.03 -6.51
N GLU A 42 -12.16 0.27 -7.59
CA GLU A 42 -12.47 -1.15 -7.52
C GLU A 42 -11.24 -1.96 -7.07
N PHE A 43 -11.43 -2.87 -6.12
CA PHE A 43 -10.32 -3.66 -5.56
C PHE A 43 -9.60 -4.50 -6.61
N SER A 44 -10.36 -5.06 -7.56
CA SER A 44 -9.81 -5.84 -8.68
C SER A 44 -8.96 -4.97 -9.60
N GLU A 45 -9.34 -3.71 -9.82
CA GLU A 45 -8.57 -2.77 -10.64
C GLU A 45 -7.23 -2.44 -9.97
N VAL A 46 -7.24 -2.21 -8.65
CA VAL A 46 -6.00 -1.99 -7.89
C VAL A 46 -5.08 -3.22 -7.96
N LEU A 47 -5.66 -4.42 -7.87
CA LEU A 47 -4.91 -5.67 -7.99
C LEU A 47 -4.27 -5.79 -9.38
N GLU A 48 -5.03 -5.57 -10.46
CA GLU A 48 -4.52 -5.57 -11.85
C GLU A 48 -3.43 -4.52 -12.07
N ARG A 49 -3.60 -3.33 -11.49
CA ARG A 49 -2.60 -2.27 -11.56
C ARG A 49 -1.31 -2.68 -10.86
N LEU A 50 -1.42 -3.28 -9.68
CA LEU A 50 -0.27 -3.81 -8.94
C LEU A 50 0.43 -4.93 -9.72
N TYR A 51 -0.30 -5.85 -10.36
CA TYR A 51 0.29 -6.85 -11.26
C TYR A 51 1.08 -6.21 -12.39
N THR A 52 0.53 -5.19 -13.03
CA THR A 52 1.20 -4.46 -14.11
C THR A 52 2.53 -3.86 -13.64
N GLU A 53 2.56 -3.28 -12.44
CA GLU A 53 3.79 -2.71 -11.87
C GLU A 53 4.82 -3.77 -11.47
N ILE A 54 4.37 -4.93 -10.99
CA ILE A 54 5.25 -6.09 -10.74
C ILE A 54 5.92 -6.54 -12.05
N GLU A 55 5.13 -6.78 -13.09
CA GLU A 55 5.64 -7.26 -14.37
C GLU A 55 6.53 -6.24 -15.09
N ALA A 56 6.19 -4.94 -15.03
CA ALA A 56 6.97 -3.87 -15.62
C ALA A 56 8.41 -3.80 -15.08
N GLN A 57 8.61 -4.22 -13.83
CA GLN A 57 9.92 -4.27 -13.18
C GLN A 57 10.63 -5.62 -13.35
N SER A 58 10.08 -6.51 -14.19
CA SER A 58 10.59 -7.89 -14.38
C SER A 58 10.62 -8.70 -13.08
N TRP A 59 9.65 -8.46 -12.20
CA TRP A 59 9.38 -9.32 -11.06
C TRP A 59 8.39 -10.43 -11.44
N GLU A 60 8.48 -11.55 -10.76
CA GLU A 60 7.65 -12.73 -10.97
C GLU A 60 6.61 -12.83 -9.86
N VAL A 61 5.32 -12.90 -10.21
CA VAL A 61 4.29 -13.30 -9.26
C VAL A 61 4.32 -14.82 -9.12
N LEU A 62 4.68 -15.29 -7.93
CA LEU A 62 4.77 -16.72 -7.62
C LEU A 62 3.43 -17.28 -7.18
N ARG A 63 2.65 -16.48 -6.43
CA ARG A 63 1.36 -16.87 -5.88
C ARG A 63 0.56 -15.65 -5.45
N VAL A 64 -0.76 -15.74 -5.57
CA VAL A 64 -1.69 -14.88 -4.83
C VAL A 64 -2.48 -15.72 -3.85
N GLN A 65 -2.64 -15.17 -2.64
CA GLN A 65 -3.38 -15.81 -1.56
C GLN A 65 -4.57 -14.97 -1.18
N ASP A 66 -5.75 -15.57 -1.29
CA ASP A 66 -7.00 -15.06 -0.77
C ASP A 66 -7.04 -15.29 0.74
N ILE A 67 -6.82 -14.23 1.52
CA ILE A 67 -6.86 -14.31 2.99
C ILE A 67 -8.31 -14.32 3.47
N ASP A 68 -9.19 -13.67 2.72
CA ASP A 68 -10.60 -13.52 3.00
C ASP A 68 -11.39 -14.84 2.91
N ASP A 69 -11.07 -15.71 1.95
CA ASP A 69 -11.82 -16.96 1.73
C ASP A 69 -11.85 -17.85 2.98
N GLY A 70 -10.67 -18.18 3.52
CA GLY A 70 -10.58 -19.04 4.71
C GLY A 70 -11.11 -18.37 5.98
N LEU A 71 -10.98 -17.04 6.10
CA LEU A 71 -11.51 -16.30 7.24
C LEU A 71 -13.03 -16.20 7.22
N ARG A 72 -13.61 -16.04 6.03
CA ARG A 72 -15.05 -16.04 5.82
C ARG A 72 -15.64 -17.42 6.07
N GLU A 73 -15.04 -18.47 5.51
CA GLU A 73 -15.52 -19.85 5.63
C GLU A 73 -15.49 -20.37 7.07
N HIS A 74 -14.37 -20.16 7.78
CA HIS A 74 -14.16 -20.81 9.08
C HIS A 74 -14.52 -19.92 10.28
N TYR A 75 -14.52 -18.60 10.11
CA TYR A 75 -14.71 -17.65 11.22
C TYR A 75 -15.81 -16.62 10.98
N GLY A 76 -16.46 -16.61 9.80
CA GLY A 76 -17.51 -15.64 9.47
C GLY A 76 -17.01 -14.19 9.41
N ILE A 77 -15.71 -13.99 9.18
CA ILE A 77 -15.09 -12.67 9.09
C ILE A 77 -15.18 -12.18 7.64
N ASP A 78 -15.93 -11.10 7.42
CA ASP A 78 -16.08 -10.47 6.11
C ASP A 78 -15.03 -9.36 5.92
N ILE A 79 -13.97 -9.69 5.19
CA ILE A 79 -12.89 -8.77 4.82
C ILE A 79 -12.55 -8.91 3.34
N GLU A 80 -11.93 -7.89 2.76
CA GLU A 80 -11.33 -7.95 1.43
C GLU A 80 -9.81 -7.82 1.58
N ASN A 81 -9.09 -8.93 1.48
CA ASN A 81 -7.66 -9.00 1.78
C ASN A 81 -6.96 -10.10 0.97
N LYS A 82 -5.90 -9.73 0.24
CA LYS A 82 -5.06 -10.65 -0.52
C LYS A 82 -3.58 -10.38 -0.25
N VAL A 83 -2.77 -11.43 -0.35
CA VAL A 83 -1.31 -11.32 -0.29
C VAL A 83 -0.72 -11.85 -1.59
N ILE A 84 0.05 -11.01 -2.28
CA ILE A 84 0.84 -11.38 -3.45
C ILE A 84 2.25 -11.75 -2.99
N TYR A 85 2.71 -12.91 -3.44
CA TYR A 85 4.06 -13.39 -3.25
C TYR A 85 4.82 -13.13 -4.55
N ALA A 86 5.72 -12.15 -4.54
CA ALA A 86 6.49 -11.76 -5.70
C ALA A 86 7.99 -11.86 -5.44
N CYS A 87 8.76 -12.22 -6.46
CA CYS A 87 10.20 -12.34 -6.35
C CYS A 87 10.88 -11.74 -7.58
N ARG A 88 12.13 -11.30 -7.41
CA ARG A 88 13.03 -11.04 -8.52
C ARG A 88 14.14 -12.06 -8.50
N SER A 89 13.96 -13.15 -9.26
CA SER A 89 14.85 -14.32 -9.23
C SER A 89 16.33 -13.98 -9.47
N LYS A 90 16.62 -12.95 -10.27
CA LYS A 90 18.00 -12.46 -10.49
C LYS A 90 18.68 -12.08 -9.17
N TYR A 91 18.04 -11.25 -8.36
CA TYR A 91 18.59 -10.78 -7.08
C TYR A 91 18.61 -11.89 -6.04
N LEU A 92 17.59 -12.74 -6.04
CA LEU A 92 17.55 -13.87 -5.11
C LEU A 92 18.72 -14.83 -5.33
N ALA A 93 19.05 -15.15 -6.59
CA ALA A 93 20.12 -16.08 -6.91
C ALA A 93 21.51 -15.57 -6.48
N GLU A 94 21.72 -14.26 -6.48
CA GLU A 94 22.94 -13.62 -5.98
C GLU A 94 22.94 -13.62 -4.44
N ALA A 95 21.87 -13.12 -3.82
CA ALA A 95 21.78 -12.96 -2.37
C ALA A 95 21.83 -14.31 -1.61
N ILE A 96 21.21 -15.37 -2.11
CA ILE A 96 21.25 -16.70 -1.46
C ILE A 96 22.67 -17.29 -1.44
N LYS A 97 23.50 -17.03 -2.46
CA LYS A 97 24.87 -17.55 -2.51
C LYS A 97 25.76 -16.89 -1.46
N GLU A 98 25.53 -15.61 -1.22
CA GLU A 98 26.26 -14.83 -0.21
C GLU A 98 25.76 -15.17 1.20
N ASN A 99 24.44 -15.18 1.39
CA ASN A 99 23.82 -15.45 2.68
C ASN A 99 22.50 -16.23 2.52
N PRO A 100 22.48 -17.54 2.79
CA PRO A 100 21.27 -18.36 2.60
C PRO A 100 20.12 -17.95 3.53
N ASN A 101 20.40 -17.23 4.63
CA ASN A 101 19.36 -16.71 5.52
C ASN A 101 18.45 -15.68 4.85
N VAL A 102 18.86 -15.10 3.71
CA VAL A 102 17.98 -14.29 2.86
C VAL A 102 16.72 -15.05 2.45
N THR A 103 16.75 -16.39 2.42
CA THR A 103 15.57 -17.24 2.18
C THR A 103 14.45 -17.01 3.21
N LEU A 104 14.77 -16.53 4.41
CA LEU A 104 13.77 -16.16 5.43
C LEU A 104 13.00 -14.88 5.09
N LEU A 105 13.51 -14.08 4.15
CA LEU A 105 12.93 -12.81 3.71
C LEU A 105 12.16 -12.91 2.39
N VAL A 106 12.30 -14.03 1.67
CA VAL A 106 11.75 -14.19 0.33
C VAL A 106 10.68 -15.28 0.25
N PRO A 107 9.73 -15.19 -0.71
CA PRO A 107 9.51 -14.06 -1.62
C PRO A 107 8.95 -12.82 -0.89
N CYS A 108 9.05 -11.66 -1.53
CA CYS A 108 8.47 -10.44 -0.98
C CYS A 108 6.94 -10.59 -0.91
N ARG A 109 6.35 -10.10 0.17
CA ARG A 109 4.92 -10.20 0.45
C ARG A 109 4.29 -8.83 0.31
N ILE A 110 3.45 -8.66 -0.70
CA ILE A 110 2.71 -7.42 -0.95
C ILE A 110 1.26 -7.68 -0.52
N ALA A 111 0.83 -7.02 0.55
CA ALA A 111 -0.53 -7.11 1.04
C ALA A 111 -1.40 -6.04 0.37
N ILE A 112 -2.58 -6.42 -0.07
CA ILE A 112 -3.63 -5.51 -0.52
C ILE A 112 -4.89 -5.80 0.30
N TYR A 113 -5.44 -4.78 0.94
CA TYR A 113 -6.60 -4.97 1.82
C TYR A 113 -7.44 -3.71 1.95
N ARG A 114 -8.73 -3.89 2.23
CA ARG A 114 -9.63 -2.79 2.54
C ARG A 114 -9.71 -2.54 4.04
N VAL A 115 -9.78 -1.26 4.40
CA VAL A 115 -10.07 -0.81 5.77
C VAL A 115 -11.27 0.13 5.79
N ASP A 116 -12.03 0.12 6.88
CA ASP A 116 -13.12 1.08 7.15
C ASP A 116 -12.59 2.45 7.62
N TYR A 117 -13.48 3.40 7.92
CA TYR A 117 -13.12 4.72 8.47
C TYR A 117 -12.37 4.68 9.80
N ALA A 118 -12.52 3.60 10.58
CA ALA A 118 -11.81 3.40 11.83
C ALA A 118 -10.46 2.70 11.63
N GLY A 119 -10.08 2.38 10.39
CA GLY A 119 -8.84 1.68 10.05
C GLY A 119 -8.88 0.18 10.35
N ARG A 120 -10.07 -0.42 10.50
CA ARG A 120 -10.24 -1.86 10.74
C ARG A 120 -10.43 -2.58 9.41
N ALA A 121 -10.00 -3.84 9.33
CA ALA A 121 -10.22 -4.68 8.14
C ALA A 121 -11.71 -4.75 7.80
N ALA A 122 -12.04 -4.63 6.52
CA ALA A 122 -13.41 -4.51 6.07
C ALA A 122 -13.65 -5.23 4.73
N GLY A 123 -14.87 -5.69 4.50
CA GLY A 123 -15.30 -6.34 3.26
C GLY A 123 -15.72 -5.35 2.17
N PRO A 124 -16.08 -5.83 0.97
CA PRO A 124 -16.42 -4.98 -0.19
C PRO A 124 -17.63 -4.07 0.05
N GLY A 125 -18.55 -4.45 0.95
CA GLY A 125 -19.75 -3.67 1.28
C GLY A 125 -19.54 -2.58 2.34
N ALA A 126 -18.32 -2.34 2.79
CA ALA A 126 -18.05 -1.37 3.84
C ALA A 126 -18.26 0.08 3.36
N GLU A 127 -18.90 0.90 4.19
CA GLU A 127 -19.06 2.33 3.89
C GLU A 127 -17.73 3.08 4.08
N GLY A 128 -17.20 3.60 2.98
CA GLY A 128 -16.00 4.44 2.95
C GLY A 128 -14.70 3.73 3.30
N GLY A 129 -13.79 4.44 3.99
CA GLY A 129 -12.46 3.91 4.35
C GLY A 129 -11.40 4.07 3.25
N LYS A 130 -10.54 3.06 3.05
CA LYS A 130 -9.44 3.06 2.07
C LYS A 130 -9.12 1.65 1.55
N ILE A 131 -8.57 1.57 0.33
CA ILE A 131 -7.80 0.40 -0.09
C ILE A 131 -6.34 0.67 0.26
N VAL A 132 -5.66 -0.30 0.87
CA VAL A 132 -4.28 -0.19 1.32
C VAL A 132 -3.44 -1.22 0.59
N ILE A 133 -2.31 -0.79 0.05
CA ILE A 133 -1.26 -1.66 -0.44
C ILE A 133 -0.07 -1.49 0.49
N GLY A 134 0.52 -2.58 0.96
CA GLY A 134 1.64 -2.55 1.88
C GLY A 134 2.67 -3.62 1.59
N VAL A 135 3.94 -3.27 1.71
CA VAL A 135 5.07 -4.21 1.61
C VAL A 135 6.08 -3.90 2.71
N THR A 136 6.60 -4.94 3.36
CA THR A 136 7.69 -4.78 4.33
C THR A 136 8.93 -4.25 3.62
N ASN A 137 9.65 -3.32 4.25
CA ASN A 137 10.91 -2.85 3.72
C ASN A 137 11.97 -3.94 3.97
N PRO A 138 12.53 -4.56 2.94
CA PRO A 138 13.45 -5.68 3.12
C PRO A 138 14.77 -5.26 3.79
N ILE A 139 15.14 -3.97 3.78
CA ILE A 139 16.25 -3.45 4.60
C ILE A 139 15.92 -3.61 6.09
N HIS A 140 14.70 -3.27 6.48
CA HIS A 140 14.27 -3.40 7.88
C HIS A 140 14.16 -4.87 8.29
N GLU A 141 13.65 -5.74 7.42
CA GLU A 141 13.62 -7.17 7.72
C GLU A 141 15.03 -7.76 7.83
N ALA A 142 15.97 -7.32 6.98
CA ALA A 142 17.38 -7.69 7.07
C ALA A 142 18.05 -7.22 8.38
N ASP A 143 17.74 -5.99 8.85
CA ASP A 143 18.19 -5.48 10.14
C ASP A 143 17.76 -6.41 11.29
N LEU A 144 16.50 -6.86 11.28
CA LEU A 144 15.95 -7.73 12.32
C LEU A 144 16.58 -9.12 12.33
N LEU A 145 17.14 -9.57 11.21
CA LEU A 145 17.82 -10.86 11.07
C LEU A 145 19.35 -10.76 11.19
N GLY A 146 19.90 -9.57 11.36
CA GLY A 146 21.36 -9.38 11.43
C GLY A 146 22.08 -9.68 10.11
N ILE A 147 21.43 -9.46 8.96
CA ILE A 147 22.05 -9.62 7.64
C ILE A 147 22.82 -8.33 7.31
N GLU A 148 24.14 -8.46 7.15
CA GLU A 148 25.04 -7.33 6.92
C GLU A 148 25.22 -7.01 5.42
N GLU A 149 25.03 -8.00 4.55
CA GLU A 149 25.11 -7.85 3.09
C GLU A 149 23.86 -7.13 2.54
N ARG A 150 24.00 -5.84 2.20
CA ARG A 150 22.83 -4.98 1.93
C ARG A 150 22.68 -4.45 0.52
N GLU A 151 23.68 -4.58 -0.35
CA GLU A 151 23.61 -3.90 -1.65
C GLU A 151 22.44 -4.41 -2.51
N THR A 152 22.28 -5.72 -2.65
CA THR A 152 21.14 -6.31 -3.35
C THR A 152 19.81 -6.02 -2.63
N ILE A 153 19.81 -6.02 -1.30
CA ILE A 153 18.60 -5.75 -0.49
C ILE A 153 18.12 -4.31 -0.67
N LYS A 154 19.03 -3.33 -0.77
CA LYS A 154 18.70 -1.94 -1.04
C LYS A 154 18.04 -1.77 -2.40
N VAL A 155 18.59 -2.41 -3.44
CA VAL A 155 18.00 -2.39 -4.79
C VAL A 155 16.59 -2.95 -4.77
N VAL A 156 16.39 -4.09 -4.08
CA VAL A 156 15.05 -4.69 -3.92
C VAL A 156 14.10 -3.74 -3.17
N ALA A 157 14.57 -3.07 -2.11
CA ALA A 157 13.75 -2.10 -1.38
C ALA A 157 13.31 -0.91 -2.25
N ASP A 158 14.24 -0.37 -3.04
CA ASP A 158 13.97 0.76 -3.93
C ASP A 158 12.97 0.38 -5.03
N GLU A 159 13.06 -0.84 -5.56
CA GLU A 159 12.11 -1.35 -6.56
C GLU A 159 10.72 -1.59 -5.98
N LEU A 160 10.62 -2.18 -4.78
CA LEU A 160 9.35 -2.34 -4.09
C LEU A 160 8.69 -0.99 -3.79
N ARG A 161 9.49 0.02 -3.42
CA ARG A 161 9.00 1.40 -3.26
C ARG A 161 8.52 1.95 -4.61
N SER A 162 9.33 1.87 -5.65
CA SER A 162 9.01 2.33 -7.01
C SER A 162 7.74 1.68 -7.55
N MET A 163 7.51 0.40 -7.24
CA MET A 163 6.28 -0.32 -7.60
C MET A 163 5.05 0.30 -6.96
N LEU A 164 5.14 0.64 -5.68
CA LEU A 164 4.06 1.35 -4.99
C LEU A 164 3.89 2.77 -5.52
N GLU A 165 4.96 3.47 -5.88
CA GLU A 165 4.92 4.80 -6.52
C GLU A 165 4.19 4.71 -7.88
N GLY A 166 4.47 3.71 -8.70
CA GLY A 166 3.78 3.50 -9.97
C GLY A 166 2.28 3.20 -9.82
N VAL A 167 1.88 2.51 -8.75
CA VAL A 167 0.45 2.34 -8.42
C VAL A 167 -0.16 3.67 -7.97
N ALA A 168 0.53 4.38 -7.07
CA ALA A 168 0.12 5.68 -6.54
C ALA A 168 -0.13 6.71 -7.64
N GLU A 169 0.83 6.86 -8.56
CA GLU A 169 0.77 7.83 -9.67
C GLU A 169 -0.38 7.57 -10.63
N PHE A 170 -0.79 6.32 -10.82
CA PHE A 170 -1.90 5.97 -11.70
C PHE A 170 -3.25 6.48 -11.18
N TYR A 171 -3.41 6.59 -9.87
CA TYR A 171 -4.65 7.01 -9.21
C TYR A 171 -4.64 8.48 -8.73
N HIS A 172 -3.65 9.25 -9.17
CA HIS A 172 -3.52 10.69 -8.88
C HIS A 172 -4.21 11.59 -9.91
#